data_AF-A0A0R1SGJ5-F1
#
_entry.id   AF-A0A0R1SGJ5-F1
#
_cell.length_a   1.000
_cell.length_b   1.000
_cell.length_c   1.000
_cell.angle_alpha   90.00
_cell.angle_beta   90.00
_cell.angle_gamma   90.00
#
_symmetry.space_group_name_H-M   'P 1'
#
loop_
_entity.id
_entity.type
_entity.pdbx_description
1 polymer ?
#
loop_
_entity_poly.entity_id
_entity_poly.type
_entity_poly.pdbx_seq_one_letter_code
_entity_poly.pdbx_strand_id
1 'polypeptide(L)' 'MATHNRGQGAKYTKTRRPVKLLYSEKLIDKSAALKREIAIKKLSRQQKEGLLTANGISWK' A
#
# COMPACT_ATOMS: atom_id res chain seq x y z
N MET A 1 6.56 3.38 -8.48
CA MET A 1 7.02 1.97 -8.51
C MET A 1 8.36 1.76 -9.20
N ALA A 2 8.61 2.35 -10.37
CA ALA A 2 9.89 2.23 -11.06
C ALA A 2 11.11 2.58 -10.18
N THR A 3 11.05 3.67 -9.42
CA THR A 3 12.12 4.10 -8.50
C THR A 3 12.40 3.11 -7.37
N HIS A 4 11.36 2.49 -6.81
CA HIS A 4 11.51 1.48 -5.76
C HIS A 4 12.13 0.19 -6.30
N ASN A 5 11.68 -0.26 -7.48
CA ASN A 5 12.24 -1.45 -8.14
C ASN A 5 13.68 -1.25 -8.63
N ARG A 6 14.07 0.00 -8.93
CA ARG A 6 15.46 0.38 -9.22
C ARG A 6 16.36 0.47 -7.98
N GLY A 7 15.82 0.28 -6.77
CA GLY A 7 16.59 0.37 -5.52
C GLY A 7 16.92 1.79 -5.06
N GLN A 8 16.28 2.79 -5.68
CA GLN A 8 16.39 4.20 -5.30
C GLN A 8 15.21 4.66 -4.43
N GLY A 9 14.32 3.74 -4.04
CA GLY A 9 13.20 4.02 -3.16
C GLY A 9 13.58 3.99 -1.67
N ALA A 10 12.55 3.97 -0.81
CA ALA A 10 12.70 3.96 0.64
C ALA A 10 13.59 2.79 1.14
N LYS A 11 14.33 3.02 2.24
CA LYS A 11 15.28 2.06 2.86
C LYS A 11 14.71 0.65 2.98
N TYR A 12 13.45 0.53 3.43
CA TYR A 12 12.77 -0.76 3.60
C TYR A 12 12.56 -1.51 2.28
N THR A 13 12.15 -0.80 1.23
CA THR A 13 11.89 -1.36 -0.11
C THR A 13 13.13 -1.46 -0.99
N LYS A 14 14.25 -0.82 -0.58
CA LYS A 14 15.50 -0.81 -1.33
C LYS A 14 16.17 -2.17 -1.39
N THR A 15 16.06 -3.02 -0.38
CA THR A 15 16.63 -4.38 -0.42
C THR A 15 15.59 -5.44 -0.80
N ARG A 16 14.30 -5.15 -0.61
CA ARG A 16 13.18 -6.07 -0.87
C ARG A 16 12.52 -5.75 -2.21
N ARG A 17 13.07 -6.30 -3.28
CA ARG A 17 12.61 -6.10 -4.66
C ARG A 17 12.35 -7.47 -5.32
N PRO A 18 11.40 -7.59 -6.26
CA PRO A 18 10.55 -6.53 -6.80
C PRO A 18 9.33 -6.22 -5.92
N VAL A 19 8.87 -4.96 -5.93
CA VAL A 19 7.61 -4.53 -5.30
C VAL A 19 6.55 -4.21 -6.36
N LYS A 20 5.30 -4.58 -6.07
CA LYS A 20 4.12 -4.30 -6.90
C LYS A 20 3.13 -3.46 -6.09
N LEU A 21 2.49 -2.50 -6.77
CA LEU A 21 1.44 -1.67 -6.15
C LEU A 21 0.14 -2.44 -6.31
N LEU A 22 -0.40 -2.95 -5.21
CA LEU A 22 -1.65 -3.70 -5.25
C LEU A 22 -2.86 -2.77 -5.15
N TYR A 23 -2.79 -1.74 -4.31
CA TYR A 23 -3.91 -0.88 -4.01
C TYR A 23 -3.46 0.58 -3.85
N SER A 24 -4.26 1.50 -4.39
CA SER A 24 -4.11 2.94 -4.21
C SER A 24 -5.49 3.61 -4.25
N GLU A 25 -5.75 4.50 -3.30
CA GLU A 25 -6.96 5.32 -3.27
C GLU A 25 -6.62 6.80 -3.38
N LYS A 26 -7.45 7.57 -4.09
CA LYS A 26 -7.34 9.02 -4.16
C LYS A 26 -8.27 9.63 -3.13
N LEU A 27 -7.74 10.56 -2.35
CA LEU A 27 -8.47 11.30 -1.32
C LEU A 27 -8.35 12.79 -1.61
N ILE A 28 -9.38 13.53 -1.19
CA ILE A 28 -9.54 14.96 -1.52
C ILE A 28 -8.49 15.81 -0.78
N ASP A 29 -8.25 15.49 0.50
CA ASP A 29 -7.39 16.28 1.37
C ASP A 29 -6.27 15.47 2.00
N LYS A 30 -5.16 16.17 2.30
CA LYS A 30 -4.03 15.61 3.04
C LYS A 30 -4.46 15.05 4.40
N SER A 31 -5.36 15.74 5.11
CA SER A 31 -5.87 15.29 6.41
C SER A 31 -6.69 14.00 6.31
N ALA A 32 -7.49 13.84 5.25
CA ALA A 32 -8.22 12.61 4.99
C ALA A 32 -7.26 11.46 4.64
N ALA A 33 -6.23 11.73 3.83
CA ALA A 33 -5.19 10.76 3.50
C ALA A 33 -4.44 10.24 4.73
N LEU A 34 -4.04 11.14 5.65
CA LEU A 34 -3.35 10.74 6.87
C LEU A 34 -4.24 9.89 7.80
N LYS A 35 -5.51 10.28 7.99
CA LYS A 35 -6.47 9.50 8.78
C LYS A 35 -6.64 8.10 8.21
N ARG A 36 -6.78 8.01 6.89
CA ARG A 36 -6.93 6.73 6.19
C ARG A 36 -5.67 5.87 6.28
N GLU A 37 -4.49 6.47 6.12
CA GLU A 37 -3.22 5.76 6.22
C GLU A 37 -3.05 5.14 7.62
N ILE A 38 -3.38 5.87 8.68
CA ILE A 38 -3.35 5.35 10.06
C ILE A 38 -4.31 4.19 10.23
N ALA A 39 -5.54 4.31 9.71
CA ALA A 39 -6.51 3.22 9.75
C ALA A 39 -5.95 1.96 9.07
N ILE A 40 -5.42 2.09 7.85
CA ILE A 40 -4.82 0.97 7.10
C ILE A 40 -3.60 0.38 7.83
N LYS A 41 -2.75 1.21 8.44
CA LYS A 41 -1.60 0.74 9.23
C LYS A 41 -2.03 -0.11 10.43
N LYS A 42 -3.13 0.26 11.08
CA LYS A 42 -3.72 -0.47 12.22
C LYS A 42 -4.42 -1.78 11.84
N LEU A 43 -4.82 -1.95 10.57
CA LEU A 43 -5.48 -3.17 10.12
C LEU A 43 -4.57 -4.40 10.26
N SER A 44 -5.16 -5.50 10.73
CA SER A 44 -4.54 -6.82 10.72
C SER A 44 -4.32 -7.31 9.28
N ARG A 45 -3.54 -8.39 9.12
CA ARG A 45 -3.29 -8.96 7.79
C ARG A 45 -4.59 -9.40 7.11
N GLN A 46 -5.47 -10.12 7.82
CA GLN A 46 -6.78 -10.54 7.32
C GLN A 46 -7.66 -9.35 6.89
N GLN A 47 -7.64 -8.25 7.63
CA GLN A 47 -8.40 -7.05 7.27
C GLN A 47 -7.85 -6.37 6.01
N LYS A 48 -6.53 -6.37 5.81
CA LYS A 48 -5.91 -5.87 4.57
C LYS A 48 -6.26 -6.76 3.38
N GLU A 49 -6.30 -8.07 3.58
CA GLU A 49 -6.76 -9.03 2.57
C GLU A 49 -8.22 -8.77 2.18
N GLY A 50 -9.10 -8.60 3.17
CA GLY A 50 -10.49 -8.23 2.91
C GLY A 50 -10.63 -6.91 2.15
N LEU A 51 -9.82 -5.90 2.48
CA LEU A 51 -9.79 -4.64 1.76
C LEU A 51 -9.34 -4.82 0.30
N LEU A 52 -8.34 -5.65 0.04
CA LEU A 52 -7.88 -5.95 -1.32
C LEU A 52 -8.99 -6.67 -2.11
N THR A 53 -9.59 -7.71 -1.54
CA THR A 53 -10.69 -8.46 -2.16
C THR A 53 -11.91 -7.57 -2.42
N ALA A 54 -12.27 -6.70 -1.48
CA ALA A 54 -13.38 -5.74 -1.65
C ALA A 54 -13.15 -4.75 -2.80
N ASN A 55 -11.88 -4.48 -3.14
CA ASN A 55 -11.49 -3.67 -4.29
C ASN A 55 -11.20 -4.52 -5.54
N GLY A 56 -11.58 -5.81 -5.54
CA GLY A 56 -11.41 -6.73 -6.67
C GLY A 56 -9.97 -7.19 -6.91
N ILE A 57 -9.06 -6.98 -5.95
CA ILE A 57 -7.64 -7.31 -6.07
C ILE A 57 -7.37 -8.67 -5.43
N SER A 58 -7.16 -9.69 -6.25
CA SER A 58 -6.61 -10.97 -5.80
C SER A 58 -5.08 -10.90 -5.85
N TRP A 59 -4.41 -11.07 -4.70
CA TRP A 59 -2.96 -10.97 -4.56
C TRP A 59 -2.27 -12.29 -4.22
N LYS A 60 -3.05 -13.38 -4.20
CA LYS A 60 -2.58 -14.75 -3.90
C LYS A 60 -1.94 -15.39 -5.12
#